data_AF-A0A6J4I2Y8-F1
#
_entry.id   AF-A0A6J4I2Y8-F1
#
_cell.length_a   1.000
_cell.length_b   1.000
_cell.length_c   1.000
_cell.angle_alpha   90.00
_cell.angle_beta   90.00
_cell.angle_gamma   90.00
#
_symmetry.space_group_name_H-M   'P 1'
#
loop_
_entity.id
_entity.type
_entity.pdbx_description
1 polymer ?
#
loop_
_entity_poly.entity_id
_entity_poly.type
_entity_poly.pdbx_seq_one_letter_code
_entity_poly.pdbx_strand_id
1 'polypeptide(L)'
;MASNIISVNLASYGGFAAGAYAHLERIGVRHVEIGVPAPERADSVRKELERHGLSAASLHCPFDLAEDEPEGMRPHLEAGRAMGVERFFISARAGDLPKPEAYRRLRAQAELADAYGITLALETHPDLG
;
A
#
# COMPACT_ATOMS: atom_id res chain seq x y z
N MET A 1 -20.60 -9.04 11.90
CA MET A 1 -19.93 -8.13 12.86
C MET A 1 -18.68 -7.64 12.17
N ALA A 2 -18.40 -6.34 12.17
CA ALA A 2 -17.11 -5.86 11.67
C ALA A 2 -16.03 -6.30 12.68
N SER A 3 -15.17 -7.23 12.27
CA SER A 3 -14.00 -7.63 13.06
C SER A 3 -12.83 -6.75 12.65
N ASN A 4 -12.20 -6.09 13.63
CA ASN A 4 -10.92 -5.44 13.38
C ASN A 4 -9.87 -6.53 13.09
N ILE A 5 -9.11 -6.37 12.02
CA ILE A 5 -7.98 -7.25 11.70
C ILE A 5 -6.70 -6.73 12.37
N ILE A 6 -5.80 -7.64 12.73
CA ILE A 6 -4.44 -7.29 13.17
C ILE A 6 -3.51 -7.46 11.97
N SER A 7 -2.90 -6.36 11.53
CA SER A 7 -1.84 -6.32 10.51
C SER A 7 -0.50 -5.92 11.11
N VAL A 8 0.58 -6.38 10.49
CA VAL A 8 1.95 -5.97 10.84
C VAL A 8 2.65 -5.39 9.62
N ASN A 9 3.16 -4.17 9.75
CA ASN A 9 4.09 -3.61 8.77
C ASN A 9 5.41 -4.38 8.83
N LEU A 10 5.77 -5.04 7.72
CA LEU A 10 6.98 -5.87 7.68
C LEU A 10 8.27 -5.05 7.83
N ALA A 11 8.25 -3.75 7.53
CA ALA A 11 9.38 -2.87 7.78
C ALA A 11 9.77 -2.83 9.27
N SER A 12 8.83 -3.10 10.19
CA SER A 12 9.09 -3.18 11.62
C SER A 12 10.04 -4.32 12.04
N TYR A 13 10.26 -5.32 11.18
CA TYR A 13 11.23 -6.39 11.46
C TYR A 13 12.69 -5.97 11.25
N GLY A 14 12.96 -4.91 10.47
CA GLY A 14 14.32 -4.43 10.20
C GLY A 14 15.28 -5.56 9.80
N GLY A 15 16.37 -5.73 10.56
CA GLY A 15 17.38 -6.77 10.32
C GLY A 15 16.89 -8.23 10.45
N PHE A 16 15.65 -8.45 10.90
CA PHE A 16 15.06 -9.78 11.08
C PHE A 16 14.06 -10.15 9.98
N ALA A 17 14.03 -9.42 8.86
CA ALA A 17 13.05 -9.60 7.77
C ALA A 17 13.00 -11.06 7.23
N ALA A 18 14.13 -11.75 7.17
CA ALA A 18 14.21 -13.13 6.67
C ALA A 18 13.36 -14.13 7.47
N GLY A 19 13.10 -13.86 8.75
CA GLY A 19 12.28 -14.72 9.62
C GLY A 19 10.85 -14.23 9.82
N ALA A 20 10.45 -13.15 9.14
CA ALA A 20 9.22 -12.45 9.46
C ALA A 20 7.97 -13.33 9.27
N TYR A 21 7.83 -13.99 8.13
CA TYR A 21 6.65 -14.80 7.83
C TYR A 21 6.46 -15.98 8.79
N ALA A 22 7.52 -16.76 9.01
CA ALA A 22 7.50 -17.86 9.97
C ALA A 22 7.19 -17.37 11.40
N HIS A 23 7.69 -16.20 11.77
CA HIS A 23 7.37 -15.61 13.07
C HIS A 23 5.89 -15.25 13.19
N LEU A 24 5.34 -14.53 12.20
CA LEU A 24 3.93 -14.12 12.18
C LEU A 24 2.98 -15.32 12.19
N GLU A 25 3.30 -16.34 11.39
CA GLU A 25 2.59 -17.62 11.36
C GLU A 25 2.53 -18.27 12.75
N ARG A 26 3.68 -18.33 13.45
CA ARG A 26 3.81 -18.91 14.79
C ARG A 26 3.00 -18.17 15.86
N ILE A 27 2.90 -16.84 15.76
CA ILE A 27 2.15 -16.01 16.73
C ILE A 27 0.68 -15.79 16.35
N GLY A 28 0.24 -16.37 15.23
CA GLY A 28 -1.16 -16.34 14.79
C GLY A 28 -1.60 -15.05 14.09
N VAL A 29 -0.67 -14.17 13.71
CA VAL A 29 -0.98 -12.99 12.88
C VAL A 29 -1.14 -13.44 11.42
N ARG A 30 -2.19 -12.94 10.75
CA ARG A 30 -2.59 -13.38 9.40
C ARG A 30 -2.53 -12.28 8.33
N HIS A 31 -2.26 -11.05 8.74
CA HIS A 31 -2.24 -9.91 7.83
C HIS A 31 -0.94 -9.11 7.93
N VAL A 32 -0.46 -8.62 6.80
CA VAL A 32 0.76 -7.82 6.69
C VAL A 32 0.52 -6.54 5.90
N GLU A 33 1.38 -5.56 6.12
CA GLU A 33 1.49 -4.35 5.30
C GLU A 33 2.88 -4.38 4.66
N ILE A 34 2.93 -4.27 3.34
CA ILE A 34 4.15 -4.44 2.54
C ILE A 34 4.26 -3.35 1.48
N GLY A 35 5.46 -3.09 0.99
CA GLY A 35 5.61 -2.27 -0.22
C GLY A 35 4.91 -2.91 -1.41
N VAL A 36 4.33 -2.10 -2.29
CA VAL A 36 3.79 -2.61 -3.55
C VAL A 36 4.92 -3.32 -4.32
N PRO A 37 4.76 -4.61 -4.68
CA PRO A 37 5.77 -5.31 -5.45
C PRO A 37 5.79 -4.78 -6.89
N ALA A 38 6.88 -5.06 -7.61
CA ALA A 38 6.86 -4.92 -9.06
C ALA A 38 5.72 -5.78 -9.67
N PRO A 39 5.02 -5.31 -10.73
CA PRO A 39 3.87 -6.01 -11.30
C PRO A 39 4.14 -7.49 -11.61
N GLU A 40 5.29 -7.79 -12.20
CA GLU A 40 5.74 -9.13 -12.56
C GLU A 40 6.04 -10.04 -11.35
N ARG A 41 6.21 -9.44 -10.16
CA ARG A 41 6.45 -10.15 -8.90
C ARG A 41 5.17 -10.33 -8.07
N ALA A 42 4.09 -9.60 -8.36
CA ALA A 42 2.88 -9.60 -7.55
C ALA A 42 2.34 -11.01 -7.27
N ASP A 43 2.15 -11.82 -8.31
CA ASP A 43 1.65 -13.20 -8.15
C ASP A 43 2.57 -14.08 -7.27
N SER A 44 3.89 -13.91 -7.43
CA SER A 44 4.88 -14.68 -6.65
C SER A 44 4.86 -14.30 -5.18
N VAL A 45 4.75 -12.99 -4.88
CA VAL A 45 4.67 -12.47 -3.50
C VAL A 45 3.36 -12.91 -2.84
N ARG A 46 2.23 -12.83 -3.55
CA ARG A 46 0.94 -13.31 -3.05
C ARG A 46 1.00 -14.78 -2.62
N LYS A 47 1.53 -15.64 -3.50
CA LYS A 47 1.71 -17.09 -3.22
C LYS A 47 2.67 -17.36 -2.07
N GLU A 48 3.71 -16.54 -1.91
CA GLU A 48 4.64 -16.67 -0.80
C GLU A 48 3.96 -16.35 0.54
N LEU A 49 3.16 -15.28 0.60
CA LEU A 49 2.34 -14.97 1.78
C LEU A 49 1.35 -16.10 2.10
N GLU A 50 0.63 -16.59 1.10
CA GLU A 50 -0.36 -17.66 1.25
C GLU A 50 0.24 -18.94 1.86
N ARG A 51 1.49 -19.29 1.52
CA ARG A 51 2.20 -20.45 2.10
C ARG A 51 2.41 -20.37 3.60
N HIS A 52 2.42 -19.16 4.16
CA HIS A 52 2.53 -18.91 5.61
C HIS A 52 1.17 -18.59 6.26
N GLY A 53 0.07 -18.74 5.51
CA GLY A 53 -1.26 -18.31 5.94
C GLY A 53 -1.34 -16.80 6.16
N LEU A 54 -0.57 -16.02 5.40
CA LEU A 54 -0.57 -14.56 5.43
C LEU A 54 -1.30 -13.99 4.22
N SER A 55 -1.80 -12.77 4.36
CA SER A 55 -2.35 -11.95 3.28
C SER A 55 -1.94 -10.49 3.49
N ALA A 56 -1.82 -9.72 2.41
CA ALA A 56 -1.58 -8.29 2.54
C ALA A 56 -2.90 -7.56 2.87
N ALA A 57 -2.92 -6.79 3.96
CA ALA A 57 -4.06 -5.95 4.34
C ALA A 57 -4.03 -4.57 3.65
N SER A 58 -2.83 -4.09 3.35
CA SER A 58 -2.58 -2.85 2.61
C SER A 58 -1.23 -2.96 1.89
N LEU A 59 -1.06 -2.14 0.85
CA LEU A 59 0.23 -1.95 0.18
C LEU A 59 0.72 -0.51 0.38
N HIS A 60 1.98 -0.33 0.74
CA HIS A 60 2.64 0.97 0.72
C HIS A 60 3.04 1.28 -0.72
N CYS A 61 2.36 2.25 -1.31
CA CYS A 61 2.69 2.73 -2.65
C CYS A 61 3.73 3.85 -2.54
N PRO A 62 4.85 3.78 -3.28
CA PRO A 62 5.71 4.96 -3.42
C PRO A 62 4.89 6.06 -4.07
N PHE A 63 5.02 7.27 -3.54
CA PHE A 63 4.22 8.41 -3.96
C PHE A 63 4.96 9.71 -3.63
N ASP A 64 5.10 10.57 -4.64
CA ASP A 64 5.52 11.95 -4.52
C ASP A 64 4.46 12.84 -5.19
N LEU A 65 3.73 13.63 -4.39
CA LEU A 65 2.65 14.46 -4.89
C LEU A 65 3.12 15.55 -5.87
N ALA A 66 4.40 15.95 -5.82
CA ALA A 66 4.99 16.99 -6.67
C ALA A 66 5.45 16.43 -8.02
N GLU A 67 5.92 15.19 -8.06
CA GLU A 67 6.50 14.59 -9.27
C GLU A 67 5.56 13.60 -9.95
N ASP A 68 4.71 12.90 -9.19
CA ASP A 68 3.92 11.80 -9.73
C ASP A 68 2.65 12.28 -10.44
N GLU A 69 2.60 12.01 -11.74
CA GLU A 69 1.38 12.08 -12.52
C GLU A 69 0.49 10.85 -12.24
N PRO A 70 -0.85 10.98 -12.35
CA PRO A 70 -1.78 9.88 -12.11
C PRO A 70 -1.40 8.58 -12.80
N GLU A 71 -1.02 8.67 -14.07
CA GLU A 71 -0.69 7.52 -14.91
C GLU A 71 0.51 6.69 -14.37
N GLY A 72 1.43 7.33 -13.64
CA GLY A 72 2.57 6.65 -13.01
C GLY A 72 2.15 5.64 -11.94
N MET A 73 0.95 5.77 -11.37
CA MET A 73 0.42 4.85 -10.37
C MET A 73 -0.15 3.56 -10.97
N ARG A 74 -0.41 3.52 -12.29
CA ARG A 74 -1.06 2.37 -12.95
C ARG A 74 -0.36 1.02 -12.70
N PRO A 75 0.97 0.89 -12.82
CA PRO A 75 1.65 -0.37 -12.55
C PRO A 75 1.45 -0.83 -11.09
N HIS A 76 1.41 0.11 -10.15
CA HIS A 76 1.16 -0.21 -8.75
C HIS A 76 -0.27 -0.72 -8.54
N LEU A 77 -1.27 -0.09 -9.15
CA LEU A 77 -2.67 -0.52 -9.08
C LEU A 77 -2.88 -1.91 -9.69
N GLU A 78 -2.21 -2.22 -10.79
CA GLU A 78 -2.21 -3.55 -11.40
C GLU A 78 -1.62 -4.61 -10.47
N ALA A 79 -0.50 -4.29 -9.81
CA ALA A 79 0.09 -5.16 -8.79
C ALA A 79 -0.86 -5.36 -7.60
N GLY A 80 -1.52 -4.30 -7.13
CA GLY A 80 -2.52 -4.36 -6.06
C GLY A 80 -3.70 -5.28 -6.39
N ARG A 81 -4.24 -5.14 -7.61
CA ARG A 81 -5.31 -6.01 -8.11
C ARG A 81 -4.85 -7.47 -8.22
N ALA A 82 -3.64 -7.72 -8.72
CA ALA A 82 -3.07 -9.07 -8.79
C ALA A 82 -2.84 -9.69 -7.40
N MET A 83 -2.53 -8.87 -6.40
CA MET A 83 -2.41 -9.28 -5.00
C MET A 83 -3.76 -9.48 -4.30
N GLY A 84 -4.86 -8.99 -4.89
CA GLY A 84 -6.19 -8.98 -4.25
C GLY A 84 -6.31 -7.96 -3.11
N VAL A 85 -5.55 -6.87 -3.16
CA VAL A 85 -5.52 -5.84 -2.12
C VAL A 85 -6.25 -4.58 -2.57
N GLU A 86 -7.19 -4.12 -1.75
CA GLU A 86 -8.09 -2.99 -2.07
C GLU A 86 -7.67 -1.67 -1.39
N ARG A 87 -6.58 -1.66 -0.62
CA ARG A 87 -6.14 -0.47 0.14
C ARG A 87 -4.67 -0.18 -0.07
N PHE A 88 -4.39 1.03 -0.55
CA PHE A 88 -3.04 1.53 -0.72
C PHE A 88 -2.79 2.62 0.31
N PHE A 89 -1.71 2.50 1.07
CA PHE A 89 -1.22 3.56 1.91
C PHE A 89 -0.32 4.48 1.09
N ILE A 90 -0.61 5.78 1.12
CA ILE A 90 0.23 6.83 0.53
C ILE A 90 0.55 7.89 1.58
N SER A 91 1.80 8.34 1.60
CA SER A 91 2.25 9.45 2.44
C SER A 91 2.26 10.71 1.58
N ALA A 92 1.32 11.63 1.80
CA ALA A 92 1.18 12.81 0.96
C ALA A 92 1.73 14.06 1.65
N ARG A 93 2.50 14.83 0.89
CA ARG A 93 3.07 16.13 1.28
C ARG A 93 2.76 17.11 0.17
N ALA A 94 2.37 18.33 0.52
CA ALA A 94 2.24 19.40 -0.46
C ALA A 94 3.62 19.90 -0.91
N GLY A 95 4.57 19.97 0.03
CA GLY A 95 5.86 20.62 -0.23
C GLY A 95 5.65 22.08 -0.65
N ASP A 96 6.18 22.44 -1.81
CA ASP A 96 6.04 23.79 -2.39
C ASP A 96 4.77 23.98 -3.23
N LEU A 97 3.97 22.92 -3.44
CA LEU A 97 2.72 23.03 -4.20
C LEU A 97 1.70 23.91 -3.46
N PRO A 98 1.00 24.82 -4.17
CA PRO A 98 -0.17 25.47 -3.62
C PRO A 98 -1.21 24.42 -3.17
N LYS A 99 -1.75 24.57 -1.95
CA LYS A 99 -2.71 23.61 -1.37
C LYS A 99 -3.88 23.22 -2.29
N PRO A 100 -4.52 24.15 -3.05
CA PRO A 100 -5.55 23.77 -4.01
C PRO A 100 -5.05 22.83 -5.12
N GLU A 101 -3.81 23.02 -5.56
CA GLU A 101 -3.16 22.19 -6.57
C GLU A 101 -2.83 20.80 -6.02
N ALA A 102 -2.30 20.73 -4.79
CA ALA A 102 -2.07 19.47 -4.09
C ALA A 102 -3.35 18.62 -3.99
N TYR A 103 -4.49 19.23 -3.62
CA TYR A 103 -5.76 18.53 -3.56
C TYR A 103 -6.30 18.12 -4.94
N ARG A 104 -6.09 18.94 -5.97
CA ARG A 104 -6.45 18.58 -7.35
C ARG A 104 -5.71 17.32 -7.79
N ARG A 105 -4.40 17.23 -7.53
CA ARG A 105 -3.58 16.06 -7.87
C ARG A 105 -3.97 14.84 -7.05
N LEU A 106 -4.18 14.97 -5.74
CA LEU A 106 -4.69 13.86 -4.90
C LEU A 106 -6.03 13.32 -5.40
N ARG A 107 -6.95 14.19 -5.83
CA ARG A 107 -8.22 13.76 -6.43
C ARG A 107 -7.99 12.96 -7.72
N ALA A 108 -7.14 13.44 -8.63
CA ALA A 108 -6.87 12.73 -9.88
C ALA A 108 -6.26 11.34 -9.65
N GLN A 109 -5.37 11.20 -8.66
CA GLN A 109 -4.82 9.92 -8.23
C GLN A 109 -5.91 8.99 -7.68
N ALA A 110 -6.81 9.51 -6.84
CA ALA A 110 -7.91 8.74 -6.27
C ALA A 110 -8.93 8.29 -7.33
N GLU A 111 -9.25 9.13 -8.31
CA GLU A 111 -10.14 8.79 -9.44
C GLU A 111 -9.56 7.65 -10.28
N LEU A 112 -8.23 7.63 -10.50
CA LEU A 112 -7.58 6.50 -11.16
C LEU A 112 -7.62 5.23 -10.29
N ALA A 113 -7.35 5.33 -9.00
CA ALA A 113 -7.37 4.18 -8.08
C ALA A 113 -8.76 3.54 -7.98
N ASP A 114 -9.82 4.35 -8.00
CA ASP A 114 -11.22 3.89 -7.97
C ASP A 114 -11.55 2.99 -9.17
N ALA A 115 -11.01 3.29 -10.36
CA ALA A 115 -11.16 2.44 -11.54
C ALA A 115 -10.58 1.02 -11.37
N TYR A 116 -9.71 0.83 -10.37
CA TYR A 116 -9.14 -0.47 -9.99
C TYR A 116 -9.79 -1.08 -8.74
N GLY A 117 -10.78 -0.42 -8.15
CA GLY A 117 -11.40 -0.82 -6.88
C GLY A 117 -10.47 -0.63 -5.68
N ILE A 118 -9.49 0.27 -5.78
CA ILE A 118 -8.49 0.52 -4.74
C ILE A 118 -8.79 1.85 -4.05
N THR A 119 -8.87 1.81 -2.71
CA THR A 119 -8.96 2.99 -1.85
C THR A 119 -7.57 3.48 -1.47
N LEU A 120 -7.30 4.76 -1.68
CA LEU A 120 -6.09 5.42 -1.17
C LEU A 120 -6.30 5.86 0.28
N ALA A 121 -5.60 5.22 1.21
CA ALA A 121 -5.49 5.62 2.61
C ALA A 121 -4.36 6.64 2.74
N LEU A 122 -4.74 7.87 3.05
CA LEU A 122 -3.84 9.02 3.11
C LEU A 122 -3.25 9.18 4.51
N GLU A 123 -1.92 9.18 4.62
CA GLU A 123 -1.23 9.83 5.73
C GLU A 123 -0.94 11.28 5.33
N THR A 124 -1.61 12.22 5.99
CA THR A 124 -1.39 13.65 5.77
C THR A 124 -0.21 14.14 6.59
N HIS A 125 0.67 14.89 5.95
CA HIS A 125 1.65 15.71 6.64
C HIS A 125 1.04 17.07 7.02
N PRO A 126 1.61 17.79 8.01
CA PRO A 126 1.02 19.04 8.53
C PRO A 126 0.78 20.13 7.48
N ASP A 127 1.48 20.10 6.34
CA ASP A 127 1.31 21.04 5.24
C ASP A 127 -0.01 20.86 4.47
N LEU A 128 -0.62 19.68 4.56
CA LEU A 128 -1.93 19.38 3.98
C LEU A 128 -3.11 19.63 4.95
N GLY A 129 -2.84 19.90 6.23
CA GLY A 129 -3.83 20.22 7.26
C GLY A 129 -4.12 19.05 8.18
#